data_AF-A0A8C5TBT5-F1
#
_entry.id   AF-A0A8C5TBT5-F1
#
_cell.length_a   1.000
_cell.length_b   1.000
_cell.length_c   1.000
_cell.angle_alpha   90.00
_cell.angle_beta   90.00
_cell.angle_gamma   90.00
#
_symmetry.space_group_name_H-M   'P 1'
#
loop_
_entity.id
_entity.type
_entity.pdbx_description
1 polymer ?
#
loop_
_entity_poly.entity_id
_entity_poly.type
_entity_poly.pdbx_seq_one_letter_code
_entity_poly.pdbx_strand_id
1 'polypeptide(L)'
;HPLKGPFAPTAAEAELLLLQRQALAEEEAAKTKRELLAQIIPGGDSEAGEGSRGHSDLEEADEQQNRALRSHLHLTDRLLELQLCRLSYLEEGFNTRVAALKAEFEVERKAILEQGEWESSCLQDMALAREQDHSNTDHEAILNFQSARDEIKNQSWQEQQYSRIQLVARLEGLWDQIQKARRSYAEATEKKKIEFEELKRKCEKSSREIDTQAKKLQKLQVLAGIAATKSQIAAHLRQSEEHIQRVREEKEQVLHKLYKLRSEMTQAGAMAHSHLVTLICQCNGTLKALQQLVEKAQRILRLAEMCRRLETEEEKVVPFYRSSLAEWEQEDARRVLEETPTEPLAEIMQDYVGLERFWQRFNKVKLEEKALERVRVTLANRNQHLRELLQQYLQGAALSLKVVRDPHPLLTTKQGQPVLRDNRTWNTPRATPFLAPAEAPWQIRDLPGACHCLDMP
;
A
#
# COMPACT_ATOMS: atom_id res chain seq x y z
N HIS A 1 -30.99 -30.11 2.23
CA HIS A 1 -31.92 -31.24 2.38
C HIS A 1 -33.03 -30.85 3.36
N PRO A 2 -34.29 -31.16 3.07
CA PRO A 2 -35.43 -30.44 3.63
C PRO A 2 -35.77 -30.99 5.01
N LEU A 3 -35.38 -30.26 6.06
CA LEU A 3 -35.96 -30.45 7.38
C LEU A 3 -37.37 -29.85 7.36
N LYS A 4 -38.34 -30.68 6.94
CA LYS A 4 -39.74 -30.54 7.34
C LYS A 4 -39.76 -30.54 8.87
N GLY A 5 -39.71 -29.36 9.48
CA GLY A 5 -39.97 -29.19 10.90
C GLY A 5 -41.43 -29.56 11.20
N PRO A 6 -41.69 -30.49 12.12
CA PRO A 6 -43.04 -30.96 12.41
C PRO A 6 -43.81 -29.88 13.18
N PHE A 7 -45.06 -29.67 12.77
CA PHE A 7 -46.09 -28.88 13.44
C PHE A 7 -45.78 -27.39 13.64
N ALA A 8 -46.42 -26.58 12.78
CA ALA A 8 -47.14 -25.44 13.33
C ALA A 8 -48.26 -26.04 14.21
N PRO A 9 -48.21 -25.93 15.55
CA PRO A 9 -49.29 -26.40 16.39
C PRO A 9 -50.47 -25.43 16.33
N THR A 10 -50.58 -24.60 15.29
CA THR A 10 -51.66 -23.64 15.15
C THR A 10 -53.02 -24.31 15.08
N ALA A 11 -53.11 -25.54 14.56
CA ALA A 11 -54.37 -26.28 14.54
C ALA A 11 -54.76 -26.79 15.94
N ALA A 12 -53.85 -27.49 16.64
CA ALA A 12 -54.11 -28.01 17.98
C ALA A 12 -54.24 -26.90 19.04
N GLU A 13 -53.45 -25.83 18.92
CA GLU A 13 -53.57 -24.62 19.75
C GLU A 13 -54.88 -23.88 19.45
N ALA A 14 -55.28 -23.74 18.18
CA ALA A 14 -56.56 -23.10 17.84
C ALA A 14 -57.75 -23.90 18.38
N GLU A 15 -57.70 -25.23 18.33
CA GLU A 15 -58.70 -26.11 18.95
C GLU A 15 -58.73 -25.94 20.46
N LEU A 16 -57.57 -25.94 21.14
CA LEU A 16 -57.49 -25.73 22.58
C LEU A 16 -57.94 -24.33 23.02
N LEU A 17 -57.61 -23.28 22.26
CA LEU A 17 -58.06 -21.91 22.51
C LEU A 17 -59.57 -21.75 22.28
N LEU A 18 -60.14 -22.48 21.31
CA LEU A 18 -61.59 -22.50 21.08
C LEU A 18 -62.32 -23.22 22.21
N LEU A 19 -61.79 -24.38 22.65
CA LEU A 19 -62.31 -25.09 23.83
C LEU A 19 -62.16 -24.25 25.11
N GLN A 20 -61.07 -23.48 25.25
CA GLN A 20 -60.87 -22.59 26.39
C GLN A 20 -61.92 -21.47 26.40
N ARG A 21 -62.21 -20.86 25.24
CA ARG A 21 -63.27 -19.85 25.11
C ARG A 21 -64.66 -20.42 25.45
N GLN A 22 -64.94 -21.65 25.04
CA GLN A 22 -66.19 -22.33 25.37
C GLN A 22 -66.28 -22.63 26.87
N ALA A 23 -65.21 -23.16 27.49
CA ALA A 23 -65.16 -23.43 28.92
C ALA A 23 -65.30 -22.16 29.79
N LEU A 24 -64.71 -21.03 29.37
CA LEU A 24 -64.87 -19.74 30.03
C LEU A 24 -66.30 -19.21 29.93
N ALA A 25 -66.94 -19.35 28.76
CA ALA A 25 -68.33 -18.96 28.59
C ALA A 25 -69.28 -19.83 29.45
N GLU A 26 -69.00 -21.13 29.57
CA GLU A 26 -69.73 -22.05 30.45
C GLU A 26 -69.52 -21.72 31.93
N GLU A 27 -68.30 -21.33 32.33
CA GLU A 27 -68.00 -20.88 33.69
C GLU A 27 -68.76 -19.59 34.03
N GLU A 28 -68.71 -18.58 33.16
CA GLU A 28 -69.42 -17.31 33.34
C GLU A 28 -70.94 -17.51 33.39
N ALA A 29 -71.47 -18.39 32.53
CA ALA A 29 -72.88 -18.76 32.55
C ALA A 29 -73.28 -19.51 33.85
N ALA A 30 -72.44 -20.43 34.33
CA ALA A 30 -72.66 -21.13 35.60
C ALA A 30 -72.57 -20.19 36.80
N LYS A 31 -71.62 -19.24 36.77
CA LYS A 31 -71.43 -18.22 37.81
C LYS A 31 -72.60 -17.25 37.88
N THR A 32 -73.07 -16.74 36.73
CA THR A 32 -74.25 -15.87 36.68
C THR A 32 -75.52 -16.62 37.12
N LYS A 33 -75.69 -17.89 36.73
CA LYS A 33 -76.78 -18.74 37.22
C LYS A 33 -76.73 -18.94 38.73
N ARG A 34 -75.55 -19.22 39.29
CA ARG A 34 -75.32 -19.31 40.74
C ARG A 34 -75.65 -18.00 41.46
N GLU A 35 -75.16 -16.87 40.95
CA GLU A 35 -75.41 -15.54 41.55
C GLU A 35 -76.90 -15.19 41.56
N LEU A 36 -77.64 -15.53 40.49
CA LEU A 36 -79.10 -15.36 40.41
C LEU A 36 -79.83 -16.28 41.39
N LEU A 37 -79.47 -17.57 41.46
CA LEU A 37 -80.06 -18.52 42.39
C LEU A 37 -79.77 -18.15 43.85
N ALA A 38 -78.58 -17.62 44.15
CA ALA A 38 -78.20 -17.14 45.48
C ALA A 38 -78.97 -15.86 45.90
N GLN A 39 -79.40 -15.03 44.94
CA GLN A 39 -80.25 -13.84 45.21
C GLN A 39 -81.74 -14.21 45.39
N ILE A 40 -82.20 -15.29 44.76
CA ILE A 40 -83.61 -15.76 44.79
C ILE A 40 -83.93 -16.54 46.08
N ILE A 41 -82.93 -17.01 46.82
CA ILE A 41 -83.11 -17.69 48.11
C ILE A 41 -82.91 -16.67 49.25
N PRO A 42 -83.95 -15.95 49.70
CA PRO A 42 -83.88 -15.21 50.95
C PRO A 42 -83.82 -16.23 52.10
N GLY A 43 -82.88 -16.04 53.04
CA GLY A 43 -82.88 -16.78 54.29
C GLY A 43 -84.21 -16.53 55.02
N GLY A 44 -85.07 -17.55 55.07
CA GLY A 44 -86.37 -17.46 55.70
C GLY A 44 -87.09 -18.80 55.69
N ASP A 45 -87.17 -19.42 56.87
CA ASP A 45 -87.86 -20.67 57.13
C ASP A 45 -89.36 -20.59 56.73
N SER A 46 -89.75 -21.23 55.63
CA SER A 46 -91.08 -21.85 55.45
C SER A 46 -91.14 -22.62 54.12
N GLU A 47 -91.79 -23.79 54.16
CA GLU A 47 -91.99 -24.77 53.08
C GLU A 47 -90.78 -25.70 52.79
N ALA A 48 -90.69 -26.77 53.59
CA ALA A 48 -89.66 -27.82 53.52
C ALA A 48 -89.58 -28.59 52.16
N GLY A 49 -90.52 -28.37 51.24
CA GLY A 49 -90.50 -28.96 49.89
C GLY A 49 -89.83 -28.07 48.82
N GLU A 50 -89.98 -26.74 48.91
CA GLU A 50 -89.44 -25.81 47.90
C GLU A 50 -88.02 -25.33 48.27
N GLY A 51 -87.71 -25.17 49.57
CA GLY A 51 -86.36 -24.85 50.03
C GLY A 51 -85.32 -25.95 49.72
N SER A 52 -85.69 -27.24 49.85
CA SER A 52 -84.81 -28.36 49.51
C SER A 52 -84.45 -28.40 48.03
N ARG A 53 -85.35 -27.94 47.16
CA ARG A 53 -85.14 -27.90 45.72
C ARG A 53 -84.23 -26.76 45.30
N GLY A 54 -84.41 -25.57 45.88
CA GLY A 54 -83.51 -24.43 45.66
C GLY A 54 -82.08 -24.68 46.15
N HIS A 55 -81.91 -25.39 47.28
CA HIS A 55 -80.59 -25.82 47.75
C HIS A 55 -79.93 -26.84 46.83
N SER A 56 -80.69 -27.83 46.32
CA SER A 56 -80.21 -28.79 45.32
C SER A 56 -79.79 -28.09 44.01
N ASP A 57 -80.58 -27.13 43.54
CA ASP A 57 -80.30 -26.38 42.31
C ASP A 57 -79.05 -25.48 42.46
N LEU A 58 -78.80 -24.95 43.67
CA LEU A 58 -77.56 -24.23 44.01
C LEU A 58 -76.34 -25.15 44.05
N GLU A 59 -76.46 -26.32 44.68
CA GLU A 59 -75.38 -27.32 44.72
C GLU A 59 -75.03 -27.79 43.30
N GLU A 60 -76.03 -28.06 42.47
CA GLU A 60 -75.83 -28.40 41.06
C GLU A 60 -75.15 -27.28 40.26
N ALA A 61 -75.50 -26.01 40.53
CA ALA A 61 -74.86 -24.85 39.90
C ALA A 61 -73.40 -24.68 40.35
N ASP A 62 -73.10 -24.90 41.63
CA ASP A 62 -71.74 -24.88 42.18
C ASP A 62 -70.88 -26.02 41.60
N GLU A 63 -71.44 -27.22 41.46
CA GLU A 63 -70.76 -28.32 40.80
C GLU A 63 -70.54 -28.06 39.31
N GLN A 64 -71.49 -27.44 38.61
CA GLN A 64 -71.34 -27.02 37.21
C GLN A 64 -70.22 -25.98 37.06
N GLN A 65 -70.18 -24.96 37.93
CA GLN A 65 -69.11 -23.97 37.96
C GLN A 65 -67.74 -24.62 38.26
N ASN A 66 -67.67 -25.53 39.24
CA ASN A 66 -66.43 -26.23 39.59
C ASN A 66 -65.94 -27.16 38.48
N ARG A 67 -66.84 -27.81 37.72
CA ARG A 67 -66.48 -28.63 36.55
C ARG A 67 -65.93 -27.77 35.42
N ALA A 68 -66.56 -26.62 35.13
CA ALA A 68 -66.08 -25.66 34.12
C ALA A 68 -64.72 -25.04 34.49
N LEU A 69 -64.52 -24.70 35.76
CA LEU A 69 -63.22 -24.23 36.26
C LEU A 69 -62.12 -25.28 36.09
N ARG A 70 -62.40 -26.55 36.44
CA ARG A 70 -61.45 -27.65 36.28
C ARG A 70 -61.10 -27.91 34.81
N SER A 71 -62.08 -27.81 33.90
CA SER A 71 -61.83 -27.98 32.46
C SER A 71 -61.01 -26.82 31.89
N HIS A 72 -61.30 -25.57 32.28
CA HIS A 72 -60.51 -24.41 31.89
C HIS A 72 -59.05 -24.52 32.36
N LEU A 73 -58.82 -24.86 33.63
CA LEU A 73 -57.47 -25.02 34.18
C LEU A 73 -56.68 -26.12 33.44
N HIS A 74 -57.32 -27.26 33.17
CA HIS A 74 -56.69 -28.33 32.40
C HIS A 74 -56.35 -27.89 30.96
N LEU A 75 -57.19 -27.07 30.33
CA LEU A 75 -56.90 -26.52 28.99
C LEU A 75 -55.74 -25.53 29.03
N THR A 76 -55.64 -24.70 30.08
CA THR A 76 -54.50 -23.79 30.26
C THR A 76 -53.19 -24.54 30.49
N ASP A 77 -53.20 -25.60 31.29
CA ASP A 77 -52.01 -26.42 31.53
C ASP A 77 -51.51 -27.05 30.24
N ARG A 78 -52.43 -27.58 29.41
CA ARG A 78 -52.09 -28.18 28.12
C ARG A 78 -51.54 -27.15 27.11
N LEU A 79 -52.06 -25.92 27.12
CA LEU A 79 -51.51 -24.83 26.32
C LEU A 79 -50.11 -24.43 26.80
N LEU A 80 -49.89 -24.39 28.11
CA LEU A 80 -48.56 -24.11 28.68
C LEU A 80 -47.56 -25.19 28.30
N GLU A 81 -47.92 -26.47 28.40
CA GLU A 81 -47.08 -27.60 27.96
C GLU A 81 -46.68 -27.47 26.47
N LEU A 82 -47.63 -27.13 25.59
CA LEU A 82 -47.33 -26.89 24.17
C LEU A 82 -46.35 -25.73 23.97
N GLN A 83 -46.52 -24.62 24.69
CA GLN A 83 -45.57 -23.50 24.60
C GLN A 83 -44.18 -23.87 25.15
N LEU A 84 -44.11 -24.65 26.24
CA LEU A 84 -42.85 -25.13 26.79
C LEU A 84 -42.11 -26.04 25.81
N CYS A 85 -42.81 -26.99 25.18
CA CYS A 85 -42.23 -27.84 24.12
C CYS A 85 -41.76 -27.02 22.91
N ARG A 86 -42.49 -25.96 22.55
CA ARG A 86 -42.07 -25.06 21.47
C ARG A 86 -40.81 -24.29 21.83
N LEU A 87 -40.73 -23.77 23.05
CA LEU A 87 -39.55 -23.06 23.54
C LEU A 87 -38.33 -23.99 23.58
N SER A 88 -38.46 -25.21 24.12
CA SER A 88 -37.36 -26.16 24.18
C SER A 88 -36.84 -26.53 22.78
N TYR A 89 -37.73 -26.74 21.82
CA TYR A 89 -37.32 -27.01 20.43
C TYR A 89 -36.60 -25.83 19.78
N LEU A 90 -37.09 -24.60 20.01
CA LEU A 90 -36.43 -23.40 19.50
C LEU A 90 -35.06 -23.18 20.16
N GLU A 91 -34.94 -23.44 21.45
CA GLU A 91 -33.68 -23.38 22.20
C GLU A 91 -32.69 -24.44 21.69
N GLU A 92 -33.11 -25.68 21.50
CA GLU A 92 -32.30 -26.74 20.90
C GLU A 92 -31.88 -26.39 19.47
N GLY A 93 -32.81 -25.88 18.65
CA GLY A 93 -32.52 -25.42 17.29
C GLY A 93 -31.56 -24.22 17.25
N PHE A 94 -31.63 -23.32 18.22
CA PHE A 94 -30.69 -22.21 18.36
C PHE A 94 -29.32 -22.72 18.80
N ASN A 95 -29.27 -23.55 19.84
CA ASN A 95 -28.03 -24.09 20.41
C ASN A 95 -27.28 -24.96 19.39
N THR A 96 -27.99 -25.77 18.59
CA THR A 96 -27.38 -26.57 17.51
C THR A 96 -26.77 -25.68 16.43
N ARG A 97 -27.44 -24.60 16.02
CA ARG A 97 -26.89 -23.63 15.05
C ARG A 97 -25.66 -22.90 15.61
N VAL A 98 -25.72 -22.48 16.87
CA VAL A 98 -24.57 -21.85 17.55
C VAL A 98 -23.40 -22.82 17.64
N ALA A 99 -23.64 -24.08 17.95
CA ALA A 99 -22.60 -25.11 18.00
C ALA A 99 -21.99 -25.38 16.63
N ALA A 100 -22.82 -25.48 15.58
CA ALA A 100 -22.36 -25.66 14.20
C ALA A 100 -21.47 -24.48 13.75
N LEU A 101 -21.93 -23.24 13.95
CA LEU A 101 -21.15 -22.05 13.62
C LEU A 101 -19.83 -22.01 14.40
N LYS A 102 -19.84 -22.31 15.71
CA LYS A 102 -18.61 -22.38 16.51
C LYS A 102 -17.63 -23.42 15.96
N ALA A 103 -18.12 -24.58 15.53
CA ALA A 103 -17.29 -25.62 14.94
C ALA A 103 -16.69 -25.16 13.60
N GLU A 104 -17.48 -24.53 12.73
CA GLU A 104 -17.01 -23.94 11.47
C GLU A 104 -15.90 -22.89 11.72
N PHE A 105 -16.13 -21.96 12.65
CA PHE A 105 -15.13 -20.96 13.04
C PHE A 105 -13.85 -21.58 13.60
N GLU A 106 -13.94 -22.64 14.41
CA GLU A 106 -12.78 -23.34 14.94
C GLU A 106 -11.98 -24.05 13.84
N VAL A 107 -12.65 -24.63 12.85
CA VAL A 107 -11.98 -25.24 11.69
C VAL A 107 -11.28 -24.17 10.85
N GLU A 108 -11.96 -23.07 10.52
CA GLU A 108 -11.36 -21.95 9.79
C GLU A 108 -10.17 -21.35 10.54
N ARG A 109 -10.32 -21.14 11.85
CA ARG A 109 -9.23 -20.64 12.71
C ARG A 109 -8.01 -21.55 12.67
N LYS A 110 -8.19 -22.87 12.75
CA LYS A 110 -7.08 -23.84 12.68
C LYS A 110 -6.40 -23.81 11.30
N ALA A 111 -7.18 -23.80 10.22
CA ALA A 111 -6.64 -23.72 8.87
C ALA A 111 -5.79 -22.45 8.64
N ILE A 112 -6.25 -21.29 9.13
CA ILE A 112 -5.50 -20.03 9.05
C ILE A 112 -4.19 -20.11 9.84
N LEU A 113 -4.21 -20.69 11.04
CA LEU A 113 -3.01 -20.84 11.85
C LEU A 113 -2.00 -21.81 11.22
N GLU A 114 -2.45 -22.97 10.75
CA GLU A 114 -1.61 -23.96 10.06
C GLU A 114 -1.00 -23.38 8.79
N GLN A 115 -1.77 -22.61 8.01
CA GLN A 115 -1.27 -21.89 6.85
C GLN A 115 -0.21 -20.85 7.26
N GLY A 116 -0.46 -20.05 8.30
CA GLY A 116 0.50 -19.06 8.78
C GLY A 116 1.80 -19.66 9.31
N GLU A 117 1.72 -20.81 9.99
CA GLU A 117 2.89 -21.58 10.44
C GLU A 117 3.68 -22.14 9.24
N TRP A 118 2.99 -22.70 8.25
CA TRP A 118 3.62 -23.19 7.02
C TRP A 118 4.31 -22.05 6.24
N GLU A 119 3.63 -20.93 6.04
CA GLU A 119 4.20 -19.74 5.38
C GLU A 119 5.43 -19.23 6.13
N SER A 120 5.38 -19.19 7.47
CA SER A 120 6.50 -18.79 8.30
C SER A 120 7.70 -19.73 8.15
N SER A 121 7.47 -21.05 8.12
CA SER A 121 8.52 -22.04 7.88
C SER A 121 9.14 -21.88 6.49
N CYS A 122 8.32 -21.72 5.45
CA CYS A 122 8.81 -21.52 4.09
C CYS A 122 9.65 -20.24 3.96
N LEU A 123 9.23 -19.14 4.60
CA LEU A 123 9.98 -17.90 4.60
C LEU A 123 11.32 -18.04 5.34
N GLN A 124 11.36 -18.79 6.44
CA GLN A 124 12.61 -19.09 7.16
C GLN A 124 13.57 -19.93 6.28
N ASP A 125 13.06 -20.97 5.62
CA ASP A 125 13.88 -21.79 4.72
C ASP A 125 14.42 -20.99 3.54
N MET A 126 13.60 -20.13 2.93
CA MET A 126 14.04 -19.23 1.87
C MET A 126 15.09 -18.21 2.35
N ALA A 127 14.95 -17.70 3.57
CA ALA A 127 15.93 -16.78 4.16
C ALA A 127 17.27 -17.47 4.40
N LEU A 128 17.25 -18.68 4.97
CA LEU A 128 18.45 -19.49 5.19
C LEU A 128 19.13 -19.88 3.87
N ALA A 129 18.37 -20.31 2.87
CA ALA A 129 18.90 -20.62 1.54
C ALA A 129 19.57 -19.38 0.92
N ARG A 130 18.92 -18.21 1.02
CA ARG A 130 19.49 -16.95 0.51
C ARG A 130 20.74 -16.53 1.26
N GLU A 131 20.79 -16.70 2.58
CA GLU A 131 21.99 -16.41 3.37
C GLU A 131 23.14 -17.34 3.00
N GLN A 132 22.86 -18.63 2.79
CA GLN A 132 23.85 -19.59 2.31
C GLN A 132 24.35 -19.23 0.91
N ASP A 133 23.46 -18.91 -0.03
CA ASP A 133 23.84 -18.47 -1.38
C ASP A 133 24.69 -17.20 -1.33
N HIS A 134 24.29 -16.21 -0.52
CA HIS A 134 25.08 -15.00 -0.34
C HIS A 134 26.47 -15.31 0.21
N SER A 135 26.56 -16.16 1.24
CA SER A 135 27.84 -16.60 1.79
C SER A 135 28.70 -17.29 0.73
N ASN A 136 28.12 -18.15 -0.12
CA ASN A 136 28.84 -18.83 -1.19
C ASN A 136 29.35 -17.81 -2.22
N THR A 137 28.51 -16.86 -2.66
CA THR A 137 28.92 -15.82 -3.61
C THR A 137 30.04 -14.93 -3.07
N ASP A 138 30.01 -14.61 -1.77
CA ASP A 138 31.05 -13.82 -1.13
C ASP A 138 32.36 -14.62 -1.04
N HIS A 139 32.30 -15.90 -0.70
CA HIS A 139 33.47 -16.78 -0.72
C HIS A 139 34.07 -16.89 -2.12
N GLU A 140 33.24 -17.11 -3.15
CA GLU A 140 33.69 -17.14 -4.54
C GLU A 140 34.32 -15.82 -4.97
N ALA A 141 33.73 -14.69 -4.62
CA ALA A 141 34.29 -13.37 -4.89
C ALA A 141 35.67 -13.22 -4.23
N ILE A 142 35.80 -13.56 -2.94
CA ILE A 142 37.07 -13.51 -2.22
C ILE A 142 38.13 -14.40 -2.88
N LEU A 143 37.77 -15.63 -3.26
CA LEU A 143 38.68 -16.55 -3.95
C LEU A 143 39.13 -15.99 -5.30
N ASN A 144 38.21 -15.42 -6.08
CA ASN A 144 38.51 -14.78 -7.37
C ASN A 144 39.42 -13.55 -7.20
N PHE A 145 39.21 -12.75 -6.15
CA PHE A 145 40.11 -11.63 -5.83
C PHE A 145 41.49 -12.12 -5.42
N GLN A 146 41.59 -13.20 -4.64
CA GLN A 146 42.86 -13.79 -4.23
C GLN A 146 43.61 -14.37 -5.43
N SER A 147 42.94 -15.10 -6.32
CA SER A 147 43.55 -15.66 -7.53
C SER A 147 44.05 -14.56 -8.47
N ALA A 148 43.22 -13.55 -8.76
CA ALA A 148 43.62 -12.42 -9.60
C ALA A 148 44.80 -11.65 -8.99
N ARG A 149 44.81 -11.46 -7.67
CA ARG A 149 45.95 -10.84 -6.96
C ARG A 149 47.22 -11.64 -7.14
N ASP A 150 47.17 -12.96 -7.00
CA ASP A 150 48.34 -13.82 -7.11
C ASP A 150 48.80 -13.99 -8.56
N GLU A 151 47.89 -13.99 -9.53
CA GLU A 151 48.20 -13.90 -10.96
C GLU A 151 48.98 -12.61 -11.28
N ILE A 152 48.52 -11.45 -10.81
CA ILE A 152 49.22 -10.16 -11.01
C ILE A 152 50.62 -10.19 -10.38
N LYS A 153 50.75 -10.71 -9.16
CA LYS A 153 52.06 -10.86 -8.51
C LYS A 153 52.99 -11.76 -9.32
N ASN A 154 52.49 -12.89 -9.81
CA ASN A 154 53.26 -13.85 -10.59
C ASN A 154 53.69 -13.25 -11.92
N GLN A 155 52.81 -12.55 -12.63
CA GLN A 155 53.14 -11.84 -13.87
C GLN A 155 54.22 -10.79 -13.63
N SER A 156 54.06 -9.94 -12.61
CA SER A 156 55.06 -8.93 -12.25
C SER A 156 56.41 -9.56 -11.90
N TRP A 157 56.41 -10.67 -11.16
CA TRP A 157 57.63 -11.41 -10.84
C TRP A 157 58.28 -11.99 -12.09
N GLN A 158 57.50 -12.58 -13.00
CA GLN A 158 57.98 -13.13 -14.26
C GLN A 158 58.58 -12.04 -15.16
N GLU A 159 57.92 -10.89 -15.30
CA GLU A 159 58.44 -9.74 -16.06
C GLU A 159 59.74 -9.21 -15.48
N GLN A 160 59.84 -9.13 -14.14
CA GLN A 160 61.06 -8.74 -13.46
C GLN A 160 62.20 -9.73 -13.74
N GLN A 161 61.93 -11.04 -13.66
CA GLN A 161 62.93 -12.06 -13.96
C GLN A 161 63.35 -12.04 -15.43
N TYR A 162 62.39 -11.89 -16.33
CA TYR A 162 62.64 -11.80 -17.77
C TYR A 162 63.52 -10.59 -18.10
N SER A 163 63.18 -9.41 -17.57
CA SER A 163 63.97 -8.19 -17.72
C SER A 163 65.37 -8.35 -17.15
N ARG A 164 65.50 -9.00 -15.98
CA ARG A 164 66.80 -9.30 -15.36
C ARG A 164 67.66 -10.17 -16.29
N ILE A 165 67.10 -11.26 -16.82
CA ILE A 165 67.81 -12.17 -17.72
C ILE A 165 68.25 -11.44 -18.99
N GLN A 166 67.39 -10.62 -19.60
CA GLN A 166 67.74 -9.83 -20.78
C GLN A 166 68.87 -8.84 -20.52
N LEU A 167 68.82 -8.12 -19.38
CA LEU A 167 69.85 -7.17 -19.00
C LEU A 167 71.19 -7.86 -18.74
N VAL A 168 71.17 -9.00 -18.05
CA VAL A 168 72.38 -9.81 -17.81
C VAL A 168 72.98 -10.29 -19.13
N ALA A 169 72.16 -10.84 -20.05
CA ALA A 169 72.65 -11.28 -21.36
C ALA A 169 73.27 -10.12 -22.17
N ARG A 170 72.69 -8.91 -22.09
CA ARG A 170 73.25 -7.72 -22.74
C ARG A 170 74.56 -7.26 -22.09
N LEU A 171 74.64 -7.31 -20.76
CA LEU A 171 75.87 -7.00 -20.02
C LEU A 171 76.99 -7.99 -20.36
N GLU A 172 76.68 -9.28 -20.42
CA GLU A 172 77.63 -10.32 -20.85
C GLU A 172 78.09 -10.09 -22.30
N GLY A 173 77.17 -9.76 -23.22
CA GLY A 173 77.50 -9.42 -24.60
C GLY A 173 78.41 -8.19 -24.73
N LEU A 174 78.15 -7.13 -23.95
CA LEU A 174 79.03 -5.94 -23.89
C LEU A 174 80.38 -6.28 -23.27
N TRP A 175 80.40 -7.11 -22.22
CA TRP A 175 81.62 -7.57 -21.59
C TRP A 175 82.50 -8.34 -22.57
N ASP A 176 81.92 -9.26 -23.35
CA ASP A 176 82.61 -9.97 -24.41
C ASP A 176 83.14 -9.04 -25.50
N GLN A 177 82.38 -8.01 -25.88
CA GLN A 177 82.86 -6.99 -26.81
C GLN A 177 84.04 -6.21 -26.25
N ILE A 178 83.99 -5.79 -24.98
CA ILE A 178 85.11 -5.11 -24.30
C ILE A 178 86.33 -6.02 -24.23
N GLN A 179 86.14 -7.30 -23.90
CA GLN A 179 87.23 -8.27 -23.86
C GLN A 179 87.84 -8.51 -25.24
N LYS A 180 87.01 -8.66 -26.29
CA LYS A 180 87.47 -8.79 -27.68
C LYS A 180 88.21 -7.53 -28.12
N ALA A 181 87.67 -6.35 -27.87
CA ALA A 181 88.32 -5.08 -28.16
C ALA A 181 89.67 -5.00 -27.43
N ARG A 182 89.70 -5.27 -26.12
CA ARG A 182 90.93 -5.29 -25.32
C ARG A 182 91.97 -6.28 -25.86
N ARG A 183 91.57 -7.50 -26.25
CA ARG A 183 92.47 -8.48 -26.88
C ARG A 183 92.98 -7.99 -28.22
N SER A 184 92.12 -7.49 -29.10
CA SER A 184 92.53 -6.94 -30.40
C SER A 184 93.44 -5.71 -30.26
N TYR A 185 93.18 -4.86 -29.27
CA TYR A 185 94.02 -3.72 -28.93
C TYR A 185 95.36 -4.22 -28.40
N ALA A 186 95.36 -5.16 -27.45
CA ALA A 186 96.57 -5.77 -26.93
C ALA A 186 97.41 -6.36 -28.06
N GLU A 187 96.84 -7.22 -28.92
CA GLU A 187 97.52 -7.81 -30.08
C GLU A 187 98.06 -6.76 -31.07
N ALA A 188 97.26 -5.74 -31.40
CA ALA A 188 97.69 -4.65 -32.29
C ALA A 188 98.79 -3.79 -31.65
N THR A 189 98.70 -3.54 -30.34
CA THR A 189 99.73 -2.80 -29.59
C THR A 189 100.94 -3.65 -29.29
N GLU A 190 100.84 -4.98 -29.15
CA GLU A 190 101.96 -5.88 -28.91
C GLU A 190 102.86 -5.90 -30.15
N LYS A 191 102.25 -6.02 -31.34
CA LYS A 191 102.96 -5.88 -32.62
C LYS A 191 103.62 -4.51 -32.73
N LYS A 192 102.87 -3.43 -32.49
CA LYS A 192 103.43 -2.07 -32.49
C LYS A 192 104.45 -1.82 -31.39
N LYS A 193 104.39 -2.52 -30.26
CA LYS A 193 105.30 -2.39 -29.11
C LYS A 193 106.59 -3.13 -29.38
N ILE A 194 106.52 -4.34 -29.95
CA ILE A 194 107.68 -5.08 -30.46
C ILE A 194 108.34 -4.28 -31.59
N GLU A 195 107.55 -3.79 -32.55
CA GLU A 195 108.02 -2.91 -33.61
C GLU A 195 108.56 -1.59 -33.05
N PHE A 196 107.96 -0.99 -32.02
CA PHE A 196 108.44 0.23 -31.37
C PHE A 196 109.71 -0.01 -30.55
N GLU A 197 109.87 -1.17 -29.90
CA GLU A 197 111.11 -1.53 -29.21
C GLU A 197 112.23 -1.81 -30.21
N GLU A 198 111.92 -2.48 -31.33
CA GLU A 198 112.83 -2.61 -32.46
C GLU A 198 113.14 -1.27 -33.13
N LEU A 199 112.11 -0.44 -33.36
CA LEU A 199 112.22 0.89 -33.92
C LEU A 199 112.86 1.86 -32.93
N LYS A 200 112.85 1.63 -31.62
CA LYS A 200 113.60 2.42 -30.62
C LYS A 200 115.08 2.07 -30.70
N ARG A 201 115.41 0.77 -30.80
CA ARG A 201 116.77 0.30 -31.12
C ARG A 201 117.24 0.77 -32.51
N LYS A 202 116.32 0.88 -33.48
CA LYS A 202 116.59 1.43 -34.81
C LYS A 202 116.53 2.96 -34.81
N CYS A 203 115.79 3.67 -33.95
CA CYS A 203 115.68 5.14 -33.80
C CYS A 203 116.85 5.72 -33.01
N GLU A 204 117.52 4.97 -32.15
CA GLU A 204 118.84 5.36 -31.68
C GLU A 204 119.86 5.37 -32.84
N LYS A 205 119.63 4.53 -33.87
CA LYS A 205 120.44 4.46 -35.09
C LYS A 205 119.95 5.40 -36.19
N SER A 206 118.65 5.63 -36.28
CA SER A 206 117.99 6.45 -37.27
C SER A 206 117.60 7.83 -36.77
N SER A 207 117.66 8.20 -35.49
CA SER A 207 117.69 9.60 -35.03
C SER A 207 118.87 10.34 -35.68
N ARG A 208 119.98 9.60 -35.84
CA ARG A 208 121.16 10.00 -36.62
C ARG A 208 120.89 10.05 -38.14
N GLU A 209 119.88 9.33 -38.64
CA GLU A 209 119.44 9.35 -40.05
C GLU A 209 118.21 10.27 -40.27
N ILE A 210 117.44 10.61 -39.24
CA ILE A 210 116.21 11.40 -39.23
C ILE A 210 116.57 12.89 -39.21
N ASP A 211 117.70 13.30 -38.62
CA ASP A 211 118.31 14.61 -38.90
C ASP A 211 118.63 14.79 -40.40
N THR A 212 118.86 13.69 -41.13
CA THR A 212 119.16 13.70 -42.57
C THR A 212 117.91 13.56 -43.45
N GLN A 213 116.84 12.93 -42.95
CA GLN A 213 115.57 12.72 -43.68
C GLN A 213 114.48 13.76 -43.35
N ALA A 214 114.53 14.46 -42.20
CA ALA A 214 113.64 15.58 -41.86
C ALA A 214 113.75 16.74 -42.85
N LYS A 215 114.90 16.90 -43.52
CA LYS A 215 115.12 17.84 -44.63
C LYS A 215 114.42 17.41 -45.94
N LYS A 216 114.06 16.13 -46.09
CA LYS A 216 113.42 15.58 -47.30
C LYS A 216 111.90 15.49 -47.17
N LEU A 217 111.37 15.34 -45.95
CA LEU A 217 109.93 15.30 -45.66
C LEU A 217 109.24 16.68 -45.57
N GLN A 218 109.97 17.79 -45.69
CA GLN A 218 109.37 19.12 -45.88
C GLN A 218 108.87 19.36 -47.32
N LYS A 219 109.25 18.51 -48.29
CA LYS A 219 108.97 18.72 -49.72
C LYS A 219 107.81 17.90 -50.29
N LEU A 220 107.23 16.96 -49.55
CA LEU A 220 106.14 16.10 -50.03
C LEU A 220 104.87 16.11 -49.16
N GLN A 221 104.82 17.01 -48.18
CA GLN A 221 103.60 17.50 -47.56
C GLN A 221 103.22 18.72 -48.43
N VAL A 222 102.28 18.67 -49.37
CA VAL A 222 100.92 19.21 -49.11
C VAL A 222 99.96 19.09 -50.33
N LEU A 223 100.38 18.75 -51.56
CA LEU A 223 99.53 18.97 -52.75
C LEU A 223 99.06 17.69 -53.46
N ALA A 224 97.98 17.08 -52.96
CA ALA A 224 96.91 16.42 -53.75
C ALA A 224 95.86 15.71 -52.85
N GLY A 225 96.27 15.07 -51.75
CA GLY A 225 95.36 14.31 -50.87
C GLY A 225 94.41 15.18 -50.02
N ILE A 226 94.84 16.40 -49.66
CA ILE A 226 94.05 17.34 -48.85
C ILE A 226 92.83 17.86 -49.62
N ALA A 227 92.92 18.00 -50.95
CA ALA A 227 91.82 18.50 -51.77
C ALA A 227 90.73 17.43 -52.00
N ALA A 228 91.13 16.17 -52.27
CA ALA A 228 90.19 15.07 -52.48
C ALA A 228 89.36 14.73 -51.22
N THR A 229 90.04 14.65 -50.07
CA THR A 229 89.41 14.43 -48.75
C THR A 229 88.48 15.57 -48.35
N LYS A 230 88.84 16.83 -48.63
CA LYS A 230 87.93 17.98 -48.44
C LYS A 230 86.66 17.89 -49.27
N SER A 231 86.72 17.43 -50.52
CA SER A 231 85.50 17.27 -51.36
C SER A 231 84.60 16.14 -50.89
N GLN A 232 85.17 15.02 -50.42
CA GLN A 232 84.42 13.90 -49.84
C GLN A 232 83.75 14.31 -48.53
N ILE A 233 84.44 15.07 -47.67
CA ILE A 233 83.87 15.63 -46.44
C ILE A 233 82.69 16.56 -46.77
N ALA A 234 82.82 17.45 -47.77
CA ALA A 234 81.74 18.33 -48.19
C ALA A 234 80.53 17.57 -48.76
N ALA A 235 80.74 16.46 -49.49
CA ALA A 235 79.66 15.62 -49.99
C ALA A 235 78.94 14.86 -48.86
N HIS A 236 79.68 14.30 -47.89
CA HIS A 236 79.09 13.65 -46.72
C HIS A 236 78.32 14.62 -45.83
N LEU A 237 78.79 15.87 -45.68
CA LEU A 237 78.08 16.90 -44.93
C LEU A 237 76.72 17.22 -45.57
N ARG A 238 76.67 17.44 -46.89
CA ARG A 238 75.41 17.70 -47.61
C ARG A 238 74.42 16.54 -47.48
N GLN A 239 74.89 15.30 -47.65
CA GLN A 239 74.04 14.11 -47.48
C GLN A 239 73.51 13.98 -46.05
N SER A 240 74.32 14.32 -45.04
CA SER A 240 73.89 14.31 -43.64
C SER A 240 72.86 15.40 -43.34
N GLU A 241 73.02 16.61 -43.91
CA GLU A 241 72.08 17.71 -43.78
C GLU A 241 70.72 17.36 -44.39
N GLU A 242 70.71 16.82 -45.62
CA GLU A 242 69.48 16.36 -46.27
C GLU A 242 68.79 15.24 -45.49
N HIS A 243 69.55 14.30 -44.92
CA HIS A 243 68.99 13.23 -44.09
C HIS A 243 68.38 13.77 -42.80
N ILE A 244 69.06 14.71 -42.12
CA ILE A 244 68.54 15.38 -40.93
C ILE A 244 67.26 16.16 -41.26
N GLN A 245 67.19 16.79 -42.43
CA GLN A 245 66.05 17.59 -42.85
C GLN A 245 64.81 16.71 -43.11
N ARG A 246 64.98 15.58 -43.82
CA ARG A 246 63.90 14.59 -44.02
C ARG A 246 63.37 14.02 -42.70
N VAL A 247 64.27 13.67 -41.76
CA VAL A 247 63.86 13.17 -40.44
C VAL A 247 63.11 14.23 -39.63
N ARG A 248 63.45 15.52 -39.78
CA ARG A 248 62.71 16.62 -39.14
C ARG A 248 61.32 16.78 -39.72
N GLU A 249 61.18 16.73 -41.05
CA GLU A 249 59.88 16.81 -41.73
C GLU A 249 58.97 15.63 -41.35
N GLU A 250 59.51 14.41 -41.31
CA GLU A 250 58.78 13.22 -40.84
C GLU A 250 58.35 13.37 -39.37
N LYS A 251 59.24 13.85 -38.50
CA LYS A 251 58.93 14.14 -37.09
C LYS A 251 57.80 15.16 -36.98
N GLU A 252 57.83 16.25 -37.74
CA GLU A 252 56.80 17.30 -37.72
C GLU A 252 55.44 16.76 -38.19
N GLN A 253 55.43 15.93 -39.24
CA GLN A 253 54.21 15.27 -39.72
C GLN A 253 53.62 14.32 -38.67
N VAL A 254 54.46 13.52 -37.99
CA VAL A 254 54.02 12.62 -36.92
C VAL A 254 53.52 13.42 -35.71
N LEU A 255 54.21 14.50 -35.33
CA LEU A 255 53.75 15.38 -34.25
C LEU A 255 52.41 16.02 -34.58
N HIS A 256 52.19 16.49 -35.81
CA HIS A 256 50.90 17.04 -36.22
C HIS A 256 49.77 16.01 -36.11
N LYS A 257 50.01 14.76 -36.56
CA LYS A 257 49.06 13.65 -36.39
C LYS A 257 48.78 13.36 -34.91
N LEU A 258 49.80 13.37 -34.05
CA LEU A 258 49.66 13.17 -32.61
C LEU A 258 48.86 14.30 -31.94
N TYR A 259 49.10 15.57 -32.30
CA TYR A 259 48.32 16.70 -31.78
C TYR A 259 46.85 16.60 -32.20
N LYS A 260 46.58 16.23 -33.46
CA LYS A 260 45.22 16.01 -33.95
C LYS A 260 44.52 14.91 -33.18
N LEU A 261 45.16 13.73 -33.05
CA LEU A 261 44.60 12.61 -32.29
C LEU A 261 44.37 12.95 -30.82
N ARG A 262 45.30 13.71 -30.21
CA ARG A 262 45.15 14.19 -28.83
C ARG A 262 43.96 15.12 -28.69
N SER A 263 43.75 16.04 -29.64
CA SER A 263 42.58 16.93 -29.63
C SER A 263 41.26 16.17 -29.75
N GLU A 264 41.21 15.17 -30.65
CA GLU A 264 40.05 14.29 -30.83
C GLU A 264 39.79 13.47 -29.55
N MET A 265 40.82 12.92 -28.91
CA MET A 265 40.70 12.19 -27.64
C MET A 265 40.17 13.09 -26.53
N THR A 266 40.67 14.32 -26.41
CA THR A 266 40.18 15.27 -25.39
C THR A 266 38.73 15.68 -25.66
N GLN A 267 38.35 15.86 -26.93
CA GLN A 267 36.99 16.21 -27.31
C GLN A 267 36.03 15.04 -27.04
N ALA A 268 36.40 13.81 -27.41
CA ALA A 268 35.62 12.62 -27.11
C ALA A 268 35.43 12.43 -25.60
N GLY A 269 36.49 12.66 -24.80
CA GLY A 269 36.42 12.65 -23.34
C GLY A 269 35.45 13.69 -22.77
N ALA A 270 35.51 14.94 -23.28
CA ALA A 270 34.59 16.00 -22.87
C ALA A 270 33.13 15.70 -23.23
N MET A 271 32.89 15.17 -24.44
CA MET A 271 31.55 14.76 -24.88
C MET A 271 30.99 13.63 -24.01
N ALA A 272 31.77 12.57 -23.78
CA ALA A 272 31.37 11.47 -22.91
C ALA A 272 31.06 11.95 -21.49
N HIS A 273 31.88 12.84 -20.93
CA HIS A 273 31.62 13.43 -19.63
C HIS A 273 30.31 14.24 -19.62
N SER A 274 30.07 15.07 -20.64
CA SER A 274 28.81 15.84 -20.75
C SER A 274 27.57 14.94 -20.85
N HIS A 275 27.65 13.83 -21.59
CA HIS A 275 26.57 12.85 -21.68
C HIS A 275 26.33 12.15 -20.35
N LEU A 276 27.39 11.77 -19.62
CA LEU A 276 27.27 11.18 -18.28
C LEU A 276 26.62 12.15 -17.29
N VAL A 277 27.04 13.42 -17.28
CA VAL A 277 26.43 14.45 -16.42
C VAL A 277 24.95 14.61 -16.76
N THR A 278 24.61 14.68 -18.05
CA THR A 278 23.22 14.80 -18.51
C THR A 278 22.37 13.60 -18.05
N LEU A 279 22.88 12.38 -18.24
CA LEU A 279 22.21 11.15 -17.81
C LEU A 279 22.00 11.13 -16.29
N ILE A 280 23.01 11.49 -15.50
CA ILE A 280 22.92 11.56 -14.04
C ILE A 280 21.87 12.59 -13.61
N CYS A 281 21.85 13.77 -14.23
CA CYS A 281 20.83 14.79 -13.96
C CYS A 281 19.42 14.29 -14.28
N GLN A 282 19.24 13.62 -15.42
CA GLN A 282 17.94 13.05 -15.81
C GLN A 282 17.50 11.94 -14.84
N CYS A 283 18.37 10.99 -14.52
CA CYS A 283 18.09 9.91 -13.56
C CYS A 283 17.77 10.47 -12.17
N ASN A 284 18.49 11.48 -11.70
CA ASN A 284 18.19 12.12 -10.43
C ASN A 284 16.87 12.90 -10.46
N GLY A 285 16.53 13.52 -11.60
CA GLY A 285 15.24 14.16 -11.82
C GLY A 285 14.08 13.18 -11.77
N THR A 286 14.18 12.04 -12.46
CA THR A 286 13.16 10.98 -12.45
C THR A 286 13.04 10.34 -11.07
N LEU A 287 14.16 10.09 -10.38
CA LEU A 287 14.14 9.58 -9.01
C LEU A 287 13.40 10.52 -8.05
N LYS A 288 13.66 11.83 -8.12
CA LYS A 288 12.93 12.82 -7.30
C LYS A 288 11.44 12.85 -7.62
N ALA A 289 11.06 12.80 -8.89
CA ALA A 289 9.65 12.75 -9.29
C ALA A 289 8.95 11.48 -8.76
N LEU A 290 9.61 10.33 -8.86
CA LEU A 290 9.09 9.06 -8.31
C LEU A 290 8.97 9.11 -6.79
N GLN A 291 9.94 9.70 -6.08
CA GLN A 291 9.86 9.90 -4.62
C GLN A 291 8.65 10.76 -4.25
N GLN A 292 8.41 11.88 -4.94
CA GLN A 292 7.23 12.72 -4.72
C GLN A 292 5.92 11.96 -4.98
N LEU A 293 5.87 11.09 -6.00
CA LEU A 293 4.70 10.24 -6.24
C LEU A 293 4.46 9.25 -5.10
N VAL A 294 5.52 8.64 -4.57
CA VAL A 294 5.44 7.75 -3.41
C VAL A 294 4.93 8.51 -2.18
N GLU A 295 5.43 9.72 -1.91
CA GLU A 295 4.95 10.55 -0.80
C GLU A 295 3.46 10.89 -0.93
N LYS A 296 3.00 11.25 -2.14
CA LYS A 296 1.57 11.50 -2.41
C LYS A 296 0.73 10.24 -2.18
N ALA A 297 1.18 9.08 -2.67
CA ALA A 297 0.48 7.81 -2.48
C ALA A 297 0.38 7.44 -1.00
N GLN A 298 1.49 7.57 -0.25
CA GLN A 298 1.50 7.34 1.20
C GLN A 298 0.54 8.29 1.93
N ARG A 299 0.49 9.56 1.53
CA ARG A 299 -0.46 10.52 2.10
C ARG A 299 -1.91 10.11 1.85
N ILE A 300 -2.25 9.67 0.63
CA ILE A 300 -3.59 9.16 0.29
C ILE A 300 -3.93 7.94 1.14
N LEU A 301 -3.01 6.98 1.29
CA LEU A 301 -3.23 5.79 2.12
C LEU A 301 -3.45 6.13 3.60
N ARG A 302 -2.64 7.03 4.16
CA ARG A 302 -2.82 7.50 5.54
C ARG A 302 -4.16 8.18 5.74
N LEU A 303 -4.58 9.03 4.80
CA LEU A 303 -5.90 9.67 4.85
C LEU A 303 -7.02 8.61 4.75
N ALA A 304 -6.90 7.63 3.87
CA ALA A 304 -7.85 6.54 3.75
C ALA A 304 -7.95 5.71 5.04
N GLU A 305 -6.82 5.43 5.71
CA GLU A 305 -6.81 4.74 7.01
C GLU A 305 -7.49 5.57 8.11
N MET A 306 -7.22 6.88 8.16
CA MET A 306 -7.88 7.79 9.10
C MET A 306 -9.39 7.86 8.85
N CYS A 307 -9.83 7.95 7.59
CA CYS A 307 -11.24 7.91 7.21
C CYS A 307 -11.88 6.57 7.58
N ARG A 308 -11.18 5.44 7.36
CA ARG A 308 -11.67 4.10 7.68
C ARG A 308 -11.98 3.89 9.16
N ARG A 309 -11.32 4.63 10.06
CA ARG A 309 -11.64 4.61 11.50
C ARG A 309 -13.00 5.22 11.83
N LEU A 310 -13.52 6.11 11.00
CA LEU A 310 -14.80 6.80 11.19
C LEU A 310 -15.98 6.08 10.50
N GLU A 311 -15.69 5.04 9.72
CA GLU A 311 -16.69 4.24 9.01
C GLU A 311 -17.39 3.25 9.95
N THR A 312 -18.65 2.96 9.64
CA THR A 312 -19.42 1.93 10.35
C THR A 312 -18.91 0.52 10.02
N GLU A 313 -19.14 -0.45 10.90
CA GLU A 313 -18.72 -1.84 10.65
C GLU A 313 -19.38 -2.42 9.38
N GLU A 314 -20.63 -2.04 9.09
CA GLU A 314 -21.31 -2.42 7.85
C GLU A 314 -20.57 -1.93 6.60
N GLU A 315 -20.08 -0.69 6.62
CA GLU A 315 -19.30 -0.09 5.51
C GLU A 315 -17.88 -0.65 5.38
N LYS A 316 -17.32 -1.20 6.46
CA LYS A 316 -16.01 -1.87 6.44
C LYS A 316 -16.11 -3.27 5.83
N VAL A 317 -17.19 -3.99 6.14
CA VAL A 317 -17.45 -5.36 5.66
C VAL A 317 -18.00 -5.36 4.24
N VAL A 318 -18.87 -4.40 3.89
CA VAL A 318 -19.42 -4.22 2.54
C VAL A 318 -19.14 -2.80 2.04
N PRO A 319 -17.92 -2.52 1.56
CA PRO A 319 -17.55 -1.18 1.08
C PRO A 319 -18.25 -0.75 -0.21
N PHE A 320 -18.72 -1.71 -0.99
CA PHE A 320 -19.36 -1.49 -2.29
C PHE A 320 -20.77 -2.06 -2.29
N TYR A 321 -21.74 -1.18 -2.49
CA TYR A 321 -23.15 -1.54 -2.52
C TYR A 321 -23.55 -2.10 -3.88
N ARG A 322 -24.61 -2.90 -3.91
CA ARG A 322 -25.25 -3.25 -5.18
C ARG A 322 -25.78 -1.97 -5.80
N SER A 323 -25.38 -1.73 -7.04
CA SER A 323 -25.94 -0.68 -7.88
C SER A 323 -27.48 -0.78 -7.85
N SER A 324 -28.14 0.34 -7.57
CA SER A 324 -29.60 0.45 -7.65
C SER A 324 -30.09 0.51 -9.10
N LEU A 325 -29.17 0.67 -10.07
CA LEU A 325 -29.46 0.71 -11.48
C LEU A 325 -29.72 -0.70 -12.01
N ALA A 326 -30.69 -0.84 -12.91
CA ALA A 326 -30.93 -2.08 -13.62
C ALA A 326 -29.71 -2.48 -14.48
N GLU A 327 -29.60 -3.75 -14.84
CA GLU A 327 -28.45 -4.26 -15.61
C GLU A 327 -28.29 -3.53 -16.96
N TRP A 328 -29.39 -3.15 -17.61
CA TRP A 328 -29.36 -2.38 -18.86
C TRP A 328 -28.91 -0.93 -18.65
N GLU A 329 -29.27 -0.29 -17.54
CA GLU A 329 -28.82 1.08 -17.21
C GLU A 329 -27.32 1.11 -16.90
N GLN A 330 -26.81 0.05 -16.27
CA GLN A 330 -25.37 -0.12 -16.04
C GLN A 330 -24.61 -0.34 -17.34
N GLU A 331 -25.19 -1.10 -18.27
CA GLU A 331 -24.60 -1.35 -19.58
C GLU A 331 -24.60 -0.08 -20.45
N ASP A 332 -25.68 0.71 -20.42
CA ASP A 332 -25.73 2.01 -21.09
C ASP A 332 -24.73 3.01 -20.49
N ALA A 333 -24.62 3.07 -19.15
CA ALA A 333 -23.61 3.91 -18.50
C ALA A 333 -22.17 3.53 -18.88
N ARG A 334 -21.88 2.23 -19.08
CA ARG A 334 -20.58 1.76 -19.57
C ARG A 334 -20.33 2.18 -21.01
N ARG A 335 -21.34 2.05 -21.89
CA ARG A 335 -21.22 2.48 -23.29
C ARG A 335 -20.93 3.96 -23.41
N VAL A 336 -21.59 4.80 -22.61
CA VAL A 336 -21.35 6.25 -22.58
C VAL A 336 -19.92 6.59 -22.11
N LEU A 337 -19.31 5.78 -21.24
CA LEU A 337 -17.91 5.95 -20.82
C LEU A 337 -16.90 5.50 -21.88
N GLU A 338 -17.29 4.58 -22.77
CA GLU A 338 -16.46 4.09 -23.89
C GLU A 338 -16.51 5.02 -25.11
N GLU A 339 -17.57 5.84 -25.22
CA GLU A 339 -17.72 6.85 -26.27
C GLU A 339 -16.68 7.97 -26.13
N THR A 340 -16.21 8.48 -27.27
CA THR A 340 -15.28 9.62 -27.28
C THR A 340 -15.99 10.87 -26.76
N PRO A 341 -15.43 11.53 -25.75
CA PRO A 341 -16.08 12.64 -25.06
C PRO A 341 -16.17 13.81 -26.03
N THR A 342 -17.38 14.33 -26.21
CA THR A 342 -17.64 15.47 -27.12
C THR A 342 -17.69 16.79 -26.35
N GLU A 343 -17.90 16.73 -25.03
CA GLU A 343 -17.98 17.89 -24.14
C GLU A 343 -16.72 18.02 -23.26
N PRO A 344 -16.29 19.25 -22.92
CA PRO A 344 -15.09 19.48 -22.11
C PRO A 344 -15.21 18.92 -20.69
N LEU A 345 -16.42 18.83 -20.14
CA LEU A 345 -16.64 18.16 -18.87
C LEU A 345 -16.44 16.65 -18.99
N ALA A 346 -16.88 16.05 -20.10
CA ALA A 346 -16.71 14.62 -20.35
C ALA A 346 -15.21 14.26 -20.50
N GLU A 347 -14.41 15.11 -21.13
CA GLU A 347 -12.95 14.95 -21.21
C GLU A 347 -12.30 14.92 -19.82
N ILE A 348 -12.65 15.87 -18.94
CA ILE A 348 -12.12 15.91 -17.57
C ILE A 348 -12.61 14.69 -16.76
N MET A 349 -13.84 14.25 -16.98
CA MET A 349 -14.39 13.07 -16.31
C MET A 349 -13.70 11.77 -16.71
N GLN A 350 -13.04 11.70 -17.88
CA GLN A 350 -12.26 10.54 -18.28
C GLN A 350 -11.08 10.26 -17.35
N ASP A 351 -10.43 11.31 -16.84
CA ASP A 351 -9.31 11.18 -15.90
C ASP A 351 -9.72 10.56 -14.54
N TYR A 352 -11.02 10.53 -14.25
CA TYR A 352 -11.60 9.98 -13.03
C TYR A 352 -12.31 8.64 -13.23
N VAL A 353 -12.23 8.05 -14.41
CA VAL A 353 -12.74 6.70 -14.68
C VAL A 353 -12.02 5.70 -13.77
N GLY A 354 -12.78 4.85 -13.09
CA GLY A 354 -12.30 3.95 -12.02
C GLY A 354 -12.52 4.47 -10.59
N LEU A 355 -12.92 5.74 -10.40
CA LEU A 355 -13.34 6.28 -9.09
C LEU A 355 -14.85 6.16 -8.84
N GLU A 356 -15.61 5.44 -9.68
CA GLU A 356 -17.08 5.39 -9.55
C GLU A 356 -17.51 4.84 -8.19
N ARG A 357 -16.79 3.82 -7.72
CA ARG A 357 -17.04 3.19 -6.40
C ARG A 357 -16.72 4.12 -5.25
N PHE A 358 -15.68 4.95 -5.39
CA PHE A 358 -15.36 5.99 -4.39
C PHE A 358 -16.51 7.01 -4.31
N TRP A 359 -16.99 7.48 -5.45
CA TRP A 359 -18.09 8.44 -5.51
C TRP A 359 -19.41 7.87 -4.99
N GLN A 360 -19.72 6.60 -5.28
CA GLN A 360 -20.88 5.91 -4.71
C GLN A 360 -20.83 5.91 -3.17
N ARG A 361 -19.67 5.58 -2.60
CA ARG A 361 -19.45 5.55 -1.16
C ARG A 361 -19.53 6.95 -0.53
N PHE A 362 -18.92 7.93 -1.17
CA PHE A 362 -18.99 9.33 -0.75
C PHE A 362 -20.42 9.86 -0.74
N ASN A 363 -21.17 9.60 -1.82
CA ASN A 363 -22.56 10.04 -1.96
C ASN A 363 -23.47 9.40 -0.91
N LYS A 364 -23.28 8.11 -0.59
CA LYS A 364 -24.02 7.45 0.49
C LYS A 364 -23.81 8.17 1.83
N VAL A 365 -22.55 8.35 2.24
CA VAL A 365 -22.23 9.02 3.51
C VAL A 365 -22.78 10.45 3.53
N LYS A 366 -22.76 11.16 2.39
CA LYS A 366 -23.40 12.48 2.28
C LYS A 366 -24.91 12.45 2.46
N LEU A 367 -25.59 11.44 1.92
CA LEU A 367 -27.04 11.28 2.15
C LEU A 367 -27.34 10.97 3.62
N GLU A 368 -26.53 10.13 4.26
CA GLU A 368 -26.65 9.81 5.69
C GLU A 368 -26.40 11.04 6.57
N GLU A 369 -25.36 11.83 6.28
CA GLU A 369 -25.10 13.12 6.94
C GLU A 369 -26.32 14.03 6.87
N LYS A 370 -26.94 14.17 5.70
CA LYS A 370 -28.17 14.96 5.52
C LYS A 370 -29.38 14.38 6.25
N ALA A 371 -29.51 13.06 6.34
CA ALA A 371 -30.56 12.43 7.13
C ALA A 371 -30.37 12.71 8.64
N LEU A 372 -29.14 12.59 9.14
CA LEU A 372 -28.78 12.86 10.53
C LEU A 372 -28.98 14.33 10.90
N GLU A 373 -28.62 15.27 10.01
CA GLU A 373 -28.91 16.71 10.20
C GLU A 373 -30.40 16.95 10.44
N ARG A 374 -31.27 16.35 9.61
CA ARG A 374 -32.74 16.48 9.77
C ARG A 374 -33.21 15.91 11.11
N VAL A 375 -32.75 14.71 11.47
CA VAL A 375 -33.10 14.08 12.75
C VAL A 375 -32.65 14.95 13.92
N ARG A 376 -31.43 15.48 13.88
CA ARG A 376 -30.90 16.38 14.92
C ARG A 376 -31.77 17.63 15.09
N VAL A 377 -32.18 18.27 14.00
CA VAL A 377 -33.08 19.44 14.05
C VAL A 377 -34.43 19.06 14.67
N THR A 378 -35.03 17.93 14.27
CA THR A 378 -36.31 17.48 14.85
C THR A 378 -36.21 17.18 16.35
N LEU A 379 -35.11 16.55 16.79
CA LEU A 379 -34.85 16.27 18.20
C LEU A 379 -34.58 17.55 18.99
N ALA A 380 -33.86 18.52 18.43
CA ALA A 380 -33.63 19.82 19.05
C ALA A 380 -34.94 20.57 19.28
N ASN A 381 -35.81 20.61 18.26
CA ASN A 381 -37.13 21.24 18.36
C ASN A 381 -37.99 20.55 19.42
N ARG A 382 -38.00 19.21 19.46
CA ARG A 382 -38.71 18.45 20.50
C ARG A 382 -38.14 18.73 21.89
N ASN A 383 -36.83 18.78 22.06
CA ASN A 383 -36.19 19.09 23.34
C ASN A 383 -36.54 20.50 23.81
N GLN A 384 -36.49 21.48 22.89
CA GLN A 384 -36.91 22.85 23.17
C GLN A 384 -38.37 22.90 23.63
N HIS A 385 -39.27 22.23 22.91
CA HIS A 385 -40.68 22.15 23.29
C HIS A 385 -40.89 21.51 24.66
N LEU A 386 -40.16 20.43 24.97
CA LEU A 386 -40.21 19.80 26.30
C LEU A 386 -39.70 20.73 27.40
N ARG A 387 -38.65 21.51 27.14
CA ARG A 387 -38.13 22.53 28.08
C ARG A 387 -39.15 23.64 28.31
N GLU A 388 -39.81 24.11 27.25
CA GLU A 388 -40.88 25.11 27.34
C GLU A 388 -42.06 24.58 28.18
N LEU A 389 -42.48 23.32 27.94
CA LEU A 389 -43.51 22.67 28.75
C LEU A 389 -43.07 22.56 30.22
N LEU A 390 -41.86 22.09 30.49
CA LEU A 390 -41.31 22.02 31.86
C LEU A 390 -41.27 23.39 32.53
N GLN A 391 -40.89 24.44 31.79
CA GLN A 391 -40.90 25.81 32.30
C GLN A 391 -42.31 26.27 32.64
N GLN A 392 -43.30 25.97 31.80
CA GLN A 392 -44.72 26.23 32.08
C GLN A 392 -45.21 25.46 33.31
N TYR A 393 -44.83 24.19 33.47
CA TYR A 393 -45.15 23.38 34.65
C TYR A 393 -44.52 23.96 35.92
N LEU A 394 -43.24 24.36 35.87
CA LEU A 394 -42.55 24.98 36.99
C LEU A 394 -43.09 26.37 37.32
N GLN A 395 -43.52 27.15 36.33
CA GLN A 395 -44.24 28.40 36.56
C GLN A 395 -45.61 28.15 37.17
N GLY A 396 -46.38 27.16 36.70
CA GLY A 396 -47.64 26.72 37.32
C GLY A 396 -47.45 26.24 38.76
N ALA A 397 -46.38 25.50 39.05
CA ALA A 397 -46.02 25.07 40.40
C ALA A 397 -45.50 26.22 41.27
N ALA A 398 -44.72 27.15 40.72
CA ALA A 398 -44.25 28.35 41.41
C ALA A 398 -45.36 29.39 41.61
N LEU A 399 -46.39 29.39 40.75
CA LEU A 399 -47.63 30.13 40.93
C LEU A 399 -48.41 29.61 42.14
N SER A 400 -48.25 28.35 42.56
CA SER A 400 -48.80 27.92 43.86
C SER A 400 -48.12 28.59 45.08
N LEU A 401 -46.93 29.19 44.91
CA LEU A 401 -46.20 29.93 45.95
C LEU A 401 -46.13 31.46 45.71
N LYS A 402 -46.49 31.96 44.53
CA LYS A 402 -46.42 33.39 44.15
C LYS A 402 -47.76 33.94 43.61
N VAL A 403 -48.92 33.52 44.14
CA VAL A 403 -50.28 33.98 43.73
C VAL A 403 -50.58 35.47 44.04
N VAL A 404 -49.66 36.44 43.95
CA VAL A 404 -50.04 37.84 44.28
C VAL A 404 -49.62 38.90 43.28
N ARG A 405 -48.81 38.65 42.23
CA ARG A 405 -48.29 39.80 41.45
C ARG A 405 -48.60 39.96 39.96
N ASP A 406 -49.12 38.99 39.23
CA ASP A 406 -49.58 39.27 37.85
C ASP A 406 -50.84 38.46 37.48
N PRO A 407 -51.83 39.07 36.77
CA PRO A 407 -53.12 38.45 36.51
C PRO A 407 -53.02 37.36 35.42
N HIS A 408 -53.10 36.09 35.82
CA HIS A 408 -53.36 34.99 34.91
C HIS A 408 -54.86 34.91 34.53
N PRO A 409 -55.20 34.40 33.33
CA PRO A 409 -56.56 34.37 32.77
C PRO A 409 -57.43 33.24 33.39
N LEU A 410 -57.21 32.93 34.66
CA LEU A 410 -58.06 32.03 35.46
C LEU A 410 -58.95 32.79 36.45
N LEU A 411 -58.83 34.13 36.48
CA LEU A 411 -59.71 35.04 37.25
C LEU A 411 -60.81 35.67 36.36
N THR A 412 -61.26 34.98 35.32
CA THR A 412 -62.53 35.30 34.67
C THR A 412 -63.63 34.45 35.26
N THR A 413 -64.42 35.10 36.11
CA THR A 413 -65.62 34.57 36.75
C THR A 413 -66.70 34.24 35.71
N LYS A 414 -67.10 32.97 35.71
CA LYS A 414 -68.43 32.41 35.42
C LYS A 414 -69.12 32.82 34.10
N GLN A 415 -69.20 31.87 33.16
CA GLN A 415 -70.48 31.35 32.65
C GLN A 415 -70.26 30.07 31.81
N GLY A 416 -70.87 28.95 32.24
CA GLY A 416 -71.23 27.81 31.39
C GLY A 416 -70.20 26.67 31.22
N GLN A 417 -70.28 25.66 32.08
CA GLN A 417 -69.98 24.25 31.75
C GLN A 417 -71.12 23.40 32.37
N PRO A 418 -71.47 22.21 31.83
CA PRO A 418 -70.55 21.12 31.46
C PRO A 418 -70.91 20.46 30.10
N VAL A 419 -70.10 19.60 29.48
CA VAL A 419 -69.92 18.17 29.81
C VAL A 419 -68.70 17.61 29.06
N LEU A 420 -67.91 16.82 29.79
CA LEU A 420 -66.82 15.96 29.31
C LEU A 420 -67.33 14.89 28.34
N ARG A 421 -66.65 14.70 27.21
CA ARG A 421 -66.69 13.43 26.47
C ARG A 421 -65.28 13.07 26.01
N ASP A 422 -64.78 11.97 26.58
CA ASP A 422 -63.65 11.20 26.08
C ASP A 422 -63.86 10.85 24.61
N ASN A 423 -62.78 10.95 23.83
CA ASN A 423 -62.51 10.04 22.71
C ASN A 423 -61.02 10.07 22.39
N ARG A 424 -60.29 9.14 23.02
CA ARG A 424 -58.99 8.68 22.53
C ARG A 424 -59.23 7.93 21.21
N THR A 425 -58.78 8.50 20.10
CA THR A 425 -58.47 7.74 18.89
C THR A 425 -56.98 7.93 18.62
N TRP A 426 -56.22 6.86 18.84
CA TRP A 426 -54.86 6.76 18.37
C TRP A 426 -54.92 6.57 16.86
N ASN A 427 -54.80 7.66 16.09
CA ASN A 427 -54.49 7.55 14.67
C ASN A 427 -53.02 7.14 14.52
N THR A 428 -52.81 5.91 14.07
CA THR A 428 -51.56 5.44 13.48
C THR A 428 -51.22 6.30 12.26
N PRO A 429 -49.96 6.74 12.09
CA PRO A 429 -49.56 7.41 10.86
C PRO A 429 -49.53 6.39 9.73
N ARG A 430 -50.49 6.53 8.80
CA ARG A 430 -50.51 5.85 7.51
C ARG A 430 -49.29 6.31 6.72
N ALA A 431 -48.51 5.36 6.20
CA ALA A 431 -47.40 5.62 5.29
C ALA A 431 -47.86 6.53 4.13
N THR A 432 -47.23 7.70 3.99
CA THR A 432 -47.35 8.52 2.79
C THR A 432 -46.48 7.92 1.69
N PRO A 433 -46.98 7.78 0.45
CA PRO A 433 -46.15 7.40 -0.67
C PRO A 433 -45.15 8.52 -0.97
N PHE A 434 -43.96 8.10 -1.35
CA PHE A 434 -42.87 8.92 -1.86
C PHE A 434 -43.35 9.73 -3.07
N LEU A 435 -43.56 11.03 -2.88
CA LEU A 435 -43.69 12.00 -3.97
C LEU A 435 -42.35 12.71 -4.09
N ALA A 436 -41.66 12.44 -5.20
CA ALA A 436 -40.43 13.12 -5.59
C ALA A 436 -40.67 14.64 -5.68
N PRO A 437 -39.79 15.50 -5.13
CA PRO A 437 -39.83 16.90 -5.47
C PRO A 437 -39.20 17.08 -6.86
N ALA A 438 -39.99 17.70 -7.74
CA ALA A 438 -39.54 18.23 -9.01
C ALA A 438 -38.38 19.23 -8.81
N GLU A 439 -37.41 19.10 -9.70
CA GLU A 439 -36.41 20.07 -10.16
C GLU A 439 -36.32 21.42 -9.43
N ALA A 440 -35.16 21.67 -8.80
CA ALA A 440 -34.64 23.02 -8.59
C ALA A 440 -33.09 22.98 -8.60
N PRO A 441 -32.45 24.08 -9.05
CA PRO A 441 -31.21 24.03 -9.82
C PRO A 441 -29.95 23.95 -8.96
N TRP A 442 -28.95 23.25 -9.50
CA TRP A 442 -27.60 23.16 -8.98
C TRP A 442 -26.96 24.56 -8.97
N GLN A 443 -26.87 25.20 -7.80
CA GLN A 443 -25.97 26.32 -7.59
C GLN A 443 -24.71 25.82 -6.89
N ILE A 444 -23.66 25.62 -7.70
CA ILE A 444 -22.28 25.44 -7.22
C ILE A 444 -21.86 26.78 -6.60
N ARG A 445 -21.76 26.83 -5.27
CA ARG A 445 -21.05 27.89 -4.55
C ARG A 445 -19.63 27.43 -4.27
N ASP A 446 -18.71 28.00 -5.03
CA ASP A 446 -17.35 28.41 -4.67
C ASP A 446 -16.60 27.55 -3.64
N LEU A 447 -15.75 26.65 -4.15
CA LEU A 447 -14.55 26.20 -3.45
C LEU A 447 -13.48 27.29 -3.56
N PRO A 448 -12.87 27.76 -2.46
CA PRO A 448 -11.72 28.64 -2.57
C PRO A 448 -10.51 27.87 -3.09
N GLY A 449 -10.13 28.19 -4.33
CA GLY A 449 -8.83 27.85 -4.89
C GLY A 449 -7.71 28.59 -4.18
N ALA A 450 -6.63 27.88 -3.91
CA ALA A 450 -5.32 28.46 -3.66
C ALA A 450 -4.25 27.56 -4.28
N CYS A 451 -4.19 27.59 -5.62
CA CYS A 451 -2.96 27.34 -6.35
C CYS A 451 -2.31 28.71 -6.62
N HIS A 452 -1.25 29.03 -5.88
CA HIS A 452 -0.29 30.04 -6.34
C HIS A 452 0.94 29.31 -6.87
N CYS A 453 1.06 29.32 -8.19
CA CYS A 453 2.32 29.22 -8.90
C CYS A 453 3.13 30.50 -8.62
N LEU A 454 4.38 30.34 -8.19
CA LEU A 454 5.49 31.27 -8.41
C LEU A 454 6.71 30.36 -8.60
N ASP A 455 7.10 30.13 -9.85
CA ASP A 455 8.12 30.89 -10.58
C ASP A 455 9.53 30.47 -10.18
N MET A 456 10.11 29.63 -11.04
CA MET A 456 11.54 29.42 -11.21
C MET A 456 12.05 30.41 -12.27
N PRO A 457 13.33 30.74 -12.23
CA PRO A 457 14.21 30.54 -13.38
C PRO A 457 14.83 29.14 -13.36
#